data_AF-U5C667-F1
#
_entry.id   AF-U5C667-F1
#
_cell.length_a   1.000
_cell.length_b   1.000
_cell.length_c   1.000
_cell.angle_alpha   90.00
_cell.angle_beta   90.00
_cell.angle_gamma   90.00
#
_symmetry.space_group_name_H-M   'P 1'
#
loop_
_entity.id
_entity.type
_entity.pdbx_description
1 polymer ?
#
loop_
_entity_poly.entity_id
_entity_poly.type
_entity_poly.pdbx_seq_one_letter_code
_entity_poly.pdbx_strand_id
1 'polypeptide(L)'
;MSICEDQGFSPRITHKSVHALTIFKLVEAGLGVAIVPTSLKQGYDLKVKFIELKDIPQKTELYAVWKKGNRNPSLSHVLRLLQ
;
A
#
# COMPACT_ATOMS: atom_id res chain seq x y z
N MET A 1 -14.51 6.71 -1.65
CA MET A 1 -14.74 5.25 -1.70
C MET A 1 -13.65 4.59 -0.88
N SER A 2 -14.04 4.09 0.28
CA SER A 2 -13.19 3.39 1.25
C SER A 2 -13.67 1.94 1.30
N ILE A 3 -12.75 0.98 1.27
CA ILE A 3 -13.06 -0.47 1.16
C ILE A 3 -14.12 -0.92 2.18
N CYS A 4 -14.07 -0.40 3.42
CA CYS A 4 -15.02 -0.77 4.47
C CYS A 4 -16.38 -0.08 4.33
N GLU A 5 -16.39 1.21 3.95
CA GLU A 5 -17.63 1.99 3.79
C GLU A 5 -18.47 1.43 2.65
N ASP A 6 -17.83 0.99 1.57
CA ASP A 6 -18.48 0.34 0.43
C ASP A 6 -19.11 -1.01 0.81
N GLN A 7 -18.84 -1.52 2.02
CA GLN A 7 -19.44 -2.72 2.62
C GLN A 7 -20.36 -2.37 3.81
N GLY A 8 -20.71 -1.10 4.00
CA GLY A 8 -21.68 -0.66 4.99
C GLY A 8 -21.15 -0.57 6.43
N PHE A 9 -19.83 -0.56 6.64
CA PHE A 9 -19.26 -0.43 7.99
C PHE A 9 -18.07 0.52 8.06
N SER A 10 -17.83 1.06 9.25
CA SER A 10 -16.62 1.81 9.57
C SER A 10 -15.69 0.96 10.45
N PRO A 11 -14.41 0.78 10.08
CA PRO A 11 -13.50 -0.03 10.87
C PRO A 11 -13.16 0.67 12.19
N ARG A 12 -13.04 -0.09 13.28
CA ARG A 12 -12.50 0.44 14.54
C ARG A 12 -10.98 0.38 14.49
N ILE A 13 -10.34 1.54 14.36
CA ILE A 13 -8.89 1.64 14.16
C ILE A 13 -8.20 1.92 15.50
N THR A 14 -7.44 0.94 15.99
CA THR A 14 -6.61 1.09 17.20
C THR A 14 -5.26 1.76 16.91
N HIS A 15 -4.67 1.47 15.74
CA HIS A 15 -3.36 1.99 15.36
C HIS A 15 -3.31 2.32 13.86
N LYS A 16 -2.65 3.43 13.52
CA LYS A 16 -2.38 3.84 12.14
C LYS A 16 -0.87 3.92 11.94
N SER A 17 -0.36 3.26 10.90
CA SER A 17 1.05 3.32 10.53
C SER A 17 1.20 3.34 9.02
N VAL A 18 2.26 3.98 8.55
CA VAL A 18 2.66 4.05 7.13
C VAL A 18 3.87 3.16 6.83
N HIS A 19 4.45 2.52 7.85
CA HIS A 19 5.66 1.71 7.72
C HIS A 19 5.30 0.22 7.73
N ALA A 20 5.58 -0.46 6.62
CA ALA A 20 5.22 -1.87 6.41
C ALA A 20 5.75 -2.80 7.53
N LEU A 21 7.03 -2.67 7.90
CA LEU A 21 7.64 -3.48 8.96
C LEU A 21 6.90 -3.35 10.29
N THR A 22 6.57 -2.12 10.68
CA THR A 22 5.82 -1.86 11.91
C THR A 22 4.44 -2.50 11.86
N ILE A 23 3.71 -2.34 10.75
CA ILE A 23 2.39 -2.97 10.56
C ILE A 23 2.50 -4.49 10.77
N PHE A 24 3.46 -5.12 10.11
CA PHE A 24 3.63 -6.57 10.20
C PHE A 24 4.04 -7.03 11.59
N LYS A 25 4.91 -6.31 12.30
CA LYS A 25 5.28 -6.65 13.68
C LYS A 25 4.12 -6.54 14.66
N LEU A 26 3.21 -5.57 14.47
CA LEU A 26 2.01 -5.45 15.30
C LEU A 26 1.03 -6.61 15.02
N VAL A 27 0.86 -7.00 13.76
CA VAL A 27 0.03 -8.16 13.38
C VAL A 27 0.63 -9.47 13.91
N GLU A 28 1.94 -9.67 13.74
CA GLU A 28 2.69 -10.82 14.27
C GLU A 28 2.58 -10.92 15.80
N ALA A 29 2.53 -9.78 16.49
CA ALA A 29 2.32 -9.70 17.95
C ALA A 29 0.84 -9.87 18.38
N GLY A 30 -0.09 -10.09 17.45
CA GLY A 30 -1.48 -10.38 17.75
C GLY A 30 -2.39 -9.17 17.99
N LEU A 31 -1.97 -7.95 17.61
CA LEU A 31 -2.78 -6.74 17.81
C LEU A 31 -3.97 -6.64 16.85
N GLY A 32 -4.06 -7.52 15.84
CA GLY A 32 -5.20 -7.60 14.93
C GLY A 32 -4.78 -7.87 13.49
N VAL A 33 -5.49 -7.24 12.55
CA VAL A 33 -5.30 -7.38 11.11
C VAL A 33 -5.03 -6.02 10.46
N ALA A 34 -4.38 -6.05 9.29
CA ALA A 34 -4.12 -4.86 8.49
C ALA A 34 -4.47 -5.08 7.03
N ILE A 35 -4.99 -4.05 6.37
CA ILE A 35 -5.17 -4.02 4.91
C ILE A 35 -3.97 -3.28 4.32
N VAL A 36 -3.25 -3.94 3.41
CA VAL A 36 -2.03 -3.43 2.79
C VAL A 36 -2.03 -3.68 1.28
N PRO A 37 -1.30 -2.88 0.48
CA PRO A 37 -1.07 -3.18 -0.93
C PRO A 37 -0.34 -4.51 -1.12
N THR A 38 -0.65 -5.23 -2.21
CA THR A 38 -0.03 -6.53 -2.53
C THR A 38 1.48 -6.45 -2.73
N SER A 39 1.99 -5.28 -3.15
CA SER A 39 3.43 -5.03 -3.30
C SER A 39 4.22 -5.19 -1.99
N LEU A 40 3.59 -4.97 -0.83
CA LEU A 40 4.25 -5.12 0.47
C LEU A 40 4.43 -6.57 0.93
N LYS A 41 3.92 -7.55 0.17
CA LYS A 41 4.12 -8.98 0.47
C LYS A 41 5.58 -9.42 0.26
N GLN A 42 6.32 -8.74 -0.61
CA GLN A 42 7.68 -9.12 -0.97
C GLN A 42 8.71 -8.52 -0.01
N GLY A 43 9.78 -9.26 0.29
CA GLY A 43 10.94 -8.74 1.02
C GLY A 43 10.85 -8.81 2.56
N TYR A 44 9.85 -9.47 3.12
CA TYR A 44 9.71 -9.67 4.57
C TYR A 44 9.63 -11.15 4.92
N ASP A 45 10.52 -11.60 5.80
CA ASP A 45 10.43 -12.92 6.44
C ASP A 45 9.79 -12.76 7.82
N LEU A 46 8.46 -12.80 7.86
CA LEU A 46 7.66 -12.57 9.05
C LEU A 46 6.58 -13.64 9.15
N LYS A 47 6.21 -14.02 10.38
CA LYS A 47 5.19 -15.04 10.65
C LYS A 47 3.77 -14.47 10.53
N VAL A 48 3.46 -13.88 9.38
CA VAL A 48 2.15 -13.31 9.07
C VAL A 48 1.54 -14.00 7.84
N LYS A 49 0.22 -14.23 7.89
CA LYS A 49 -0.51 -14.80 6.75
C LYS A 49 -1.06 -13.67 5.89
N PHE A 50 -0.71 -13.68 4.61
CA PHE A 50 -1.31 -12.77 3.62
C PHE A 50 -2.56 -13.40 3.02
N ILE A 51 -3.67 -12.68 3.05
CA ILE A 51 -4.93 -13.05 2.41
C ILE A 51 -5.27 -11.95 1.41
N GLU A 52 -5.28 -12.29 0.13
CA GLU A 52 -5.54 -11.33 -0.94
C GLU A 52 -7.04 -11.10 -1.12
N LEU A 53 -7.43 -9.82 -1.22
CA LEU A 53 -8.80 -9.40 -1.54
C LEU A 53 -8.94 -9.29 -3.06
N LYS A 54 -9.47 -10.33 -3.71
CA LYS A 54 -9.57 -10.40 -5.18
C LYS A 54 -10.77 -9.62 -5.72
N ASP A 55 -11.93 -9.78 -5.07
CA ASP A 55 -13.22 -9.31 -5.56
C ASP A 55 -13.59 -7.92 -5.02
N ILE A 56 -12.64 -6.99 -5.09
CA ILE A 56 -12.84 -5.60 -4.68
C ILE A 56 -12.47 -4.62 -5.81
N PRO A 57 -13.26 -3.55 -6.02
CA PRO A 57 -12.97 -2.56 -7.06
C PRO A 57 -11.79 -1.64 -6.70
N GLN A 58 -11.48 -1.49 -5.40
CA GLN A 58 -10.44 -0.59 -4.94
C GLN A 58 -9.05 -1.20 -5.20
N LYS A 59 -8.19 -0.43 -5.85
CA LYS A 59 -6.79 -0.77 -6.11
C LYS A 59 -5.91 0.40 -5.68
N THR A 60 -4.71 0.08 -5.23
CA THR A 60 -3.71 1.10 -4.93
C THR A 60 -3.06 1.54 -6.23
N GLU A 61 -2.96 2.84 -6.44
CA GLU A 61 -2.33 3.42 -7.63
C GLU A 61 -0.98 4.02 -7.25
N LEU A 62 0.02 3.82 -8.12
CA LEU A 62 1.34 4.41 -7.98
C LEU A 62 1.54 5.43 -9.09
N TYR A 63 1.88 6.65 -8.70
CA TYR A 63 2.03 7.77 -9.62
C TYR A 63 3.45 8.34 -9.57
N ALA A 64 4.05 8.57 -10.74
CA ALA A 64 5.18 9.46 -10.88
C ALA A 64 4.68 10.87 -11.24
N VAL A 65 5.13 11.89 -10.53
CA VAL A 65 4.64 13.28 -10.69
C VAL A 65 5.80 14.23 -10.89
N TRP A 66 5.66 15.16 -11.85
CA TRP A 66 6.64 16.20 -12.14
C TRP A 66 5.97 17.50 -12.58
N LYS A 67 6.71 18.60 -12.54
CA LYS A 67 6.24 19.92 -13.03
C LYS A 67 6.10 19.90 -14.55
N LYS A 68 4.97 20.36 -15.10
CA LYS A 68 4.70 20.39 -16.55
C LYS A 68 5.82 21.06 -17.38
N GLY A 69 6.44 22.12 -16.85
CA GLY A 69 7.55 22.83 -17.48
C GLY A 69 8.95 22.42 -16.98
N ASN A 70 9.13 21.19 -16.50
CA ASN A 70 10.43 20.72 -16.02
C ASN A 70 11.44 20.66 -17.18
N ARG A 71 12.55 21.40 -17.07
CA ARG A 71 13.63 21.48 -18.07
C ARG A 71 14.83 20.60 -17.75
N ASN A 72 14.79 19.84 -16.66
CA ASN A 72 15.88 18.95 -16.29
C ASN A 72 15.96 17.78 -17.29
N PRO A 73 17.05 17.64 -18.06
CA PRO A 73 17.19 16.58 -19.07
C PRO A 73 17.14 15.17 -18.46
N SER A 74 17.43 15.02 -17.17
CA SER A 74 17.33 13.74 -16.46
C SER A 74 15.89 13.22 -16.37
N LEU A 75 14.86 14.09 -16.46
CA LEU A 75 13.47 13.64 -16.41
C LEU A 75 13.16 12.64 -17.54
N SER A 76 13.56 12.95 -18.78
CA SER A 76 13.35 12.05 -19.92
C SER A 76 14.09 10.72 -19.75
N HIS A 77 15.24 10.73 -19.07
CA HIS A 77 16.00 9.51 -18.78
C HIS A 77 15.27 8.66 -17.73
N VAL A 78 14.85 9.27 -16.62
CA VAL A 78 14.12 8.57 -15.55
C VAL A 78 12.80 8.00 -16.06
N LEU A 79 12.04 8.75 -16.88
CA LEU A 79 10.78 8.25 -17.43
C LEU A 79 10.95 7.00 -18.31
N ARG A 80 12.09 6.84 -18.99
CA ARG A 80 12.39 5.61 -19.75
C ARG A 80 12.72 4.42 -18.84
N LEU A 81 13.16 4.65 -17.60
CA LEU A 81 13.42 3.58 -16.63
C LEU A 81 12.14 3.10 -15.92
N LEU A 82 11.06 3.87 -16.02
CA LEU A 82 9.76 3.55 -15.42
C LEU A 82 8.78 2.87 -16.41
N GLN A 83 9.18 2.70 -17.68
CA GLN A 83 8.46 1.94 -18.71
C GLN A 83 8.77 0.46 -18.61
#